data_AF-A0A8T1B6Q7-F1
#
_entry.id   AF-A0A8T1B6Q7-F1
#
_cell.length_a   1.000
_cell.length_b   1.000
_cell.length_c   1.000
_cell.angle_alpha   90.00
_cell.angle_beta   90.00
_cell.angle_gamma   90.00
#
_symmetry.space_group_name_H-M   'P 1'
#
loop_
_entity.id
_entity.type
_entity.pdbx_description
1 polymer ?
#
loop_
_entity_poly.entity_id
_entity_poly.type
_entity_poly.pdbx_seq_one_letter_code
_entity_poly.pdbx_strand_id
1 'polypeptide(L)'
;MLSNELDPRKHNANGIIYERDEYWKRSARIPSQASALHFSSHLDPQTRNKHAEHLLKALDGDSIELIVFDYTTHSADLLTQLANGDLSKGTCGVDPFAFFMGAGDAYNGVYDTNLVSPQRQTSRMRQEAEQ
;
A
#
# COMPACT_ATOMS: atom_id res chain seq x y z
N MET A 1 3.83 -9.20 -41.67
CA MET A 1 4.80 -10.26 -41.33
C MET A 1 5.50 -9.85 -40.05
N LEU A 2 5.25 -10.54 -38.93
CA LEU A 2 6.02 -10.62 -37.66
C LEU A 2 5.03 -10.98 -36.52
N SER A 3 4.54 -12.22 -36.50
CA SER A 3 3.78 -12.73 -35.33
C SER A 3 4.04 -14.20 -35.03
N ASN A 4 5.03 -14.83 -35.67
CA ASN A 4 5.34 -16.25 -35.46
C ASN A 4 6.71 -16.51 -34.80
N GLU A 5 7.48 -15.49 -34.46
CA GLU A 5 8.85 -15.68 -33.92
C GLU A 5 8.96 -15.63 -32.39
N LEU A 6 7.88 -15.33 -31.67
CA LEU A 6 7.86 -15.37 -30.20
C LEU A 6 6.94 -16.49 -29.72
N ASP A 7 7.32 -17.74 -29.99
CA ASP A 7 6.74 -18.87 -29.26
C ASP A 7 7.52 -19.02 -27.94
N PRO A 8 6.96 -18.63 -26.78
CA PRO A 8 7.65 -18.74 -25.50
C PRO A 8 8.00 -20.19 -25.14
N ARG A 9 7.42 -21.18 -25.82
CA ARG A 9 7.77 -22.61 -25.66
C ARG A 9 9.03 -23.04 -26.41
N LYS A 10 9.59 -22.19 -27.28
CA LYS A 10 10.84 -22.44 -28.02
C LYS A 10 12.09 -21.90 -27.32
N HIS A 11 11.93 -21.19 -26.21
CA HIS A 11 13.08 -20.69 -25.45
C HIS A 11 13.62 -21.81 -24.55
N ASN A 12 14.69 -22.49 -25.00
CA ASN A 12 15.42 -23.50 -24.23
C ASN A 12 16.32 -22.84 -23.17
N ALA A 13 15.74 -22.00 -22.31
CA ALA A 13 16.42 -21.49 -21.13
C ALA A 13 16.06 -22.36 -19.92
N ASN A 14 17.06 -22.66 -19.10
CA ASN A 14 16.79 -23.24 -17.79
C ASN A 14 15.95 -22.24 -16.99
N GLY A 15 14.80 -22.69 -16.48
CA GLY A 15 13.99 -21.87 -15.59
C GLY A 15 14.80 -21.47 -14.34
N ILE A 16 14.51 -20.29 -13.78
CA ILE A 16 15.06 -19.93 -12.48
C ILE A 16 14.33 -20.80 -11.44
N ILE A 17 14.98 -21.88 -11.03
CA ILE A 17 14.48 -22.80 -10.01
C ILE A 17 15.05 -22.33 -8.67
N TYR A 18 14.17 -21.86 -7.79
CA TYR A 18 14.53 -21.58 -6.40
C TYR A 18 14.30 -22.84 -5.57
N GLU A 19 15.38 -23.44 -5.07
CA GLU A 19 15.28 -24.50 -4.08
C GLU A 19 14.66 -23.93 -2.80
N ARG A 20 13.74 -24.69 -2.20
CA ARG A 20 13.08 -24.31 -0.96
C ARG A 20 14.05 -24.56 0.19
N ASP A 21 14.52 -23.49 0.81
CA ASP A 21 15.37 -23.55 2.01
C ASP A 21 14.54 -23.87 3.27
N GLU A 22 15.10 -23.68 4.47
CA GLU A 22 14.37 -23.89 5.73
C GLU A 22 13.34 -22.80 6.08
N TYR A 23 13.34 -21.68 5.34
CA TYR A 23 12.52 -20.50 5.59
C TYR A 23 11.29 -20.43 4.68
N TRP A 24 11.27 -21.14 3.55
CA TRP A 24 10.20 -21.08 2.53
C TRP A 24 8.75 -21.22 3.02
N LYS A 25 8.57 -21.86 4.18
CA LYS A 25 7.27 -22.19 4.78
C LYS A 25 7.08 -21.56 6.17
N ARG A 26 8.07 -20.80 6.63
CA ARG A 26 8.03 -20.16 7.95
C ARG A 26 7.46 -18.76 7.80
N SER A 27 6.48 -18.46 8.64
CA SER A 27 6.02 -17.09 8.85
C SER A 27 7.18 -16.25 9.39
N ALA A 28 7.33 -15.04 8.86
CA ALA A 28 8.26 -14.09 9.44
C ALA A 28 7.70 -13.62 10.79
N ARG A 29 8.54 -13.65 11.82
CA ARG A 29 8.19 -13.23 13.17
C ARG A 29 8.65 -11.79 13.40
N ILE A 30 7.74 -10.93 13.82
CA ILE A 30 8.05 -9.59 14.31
C ILE A 30 8.56 -9.72 15.75
N PRO A 31 9.79 -9.24 16.05
CA PRO A 31 10.31 -9.29 17.40
C PRO A 31 9.43 -8.49 18.36
N SER A 32 9.34 -8.92 19.63
CA SER A 32 8.48 -8.26 20.64
C SER A 32 8.87 -6.81 20.97
N GLN A 33 10.07 -6.39 20.60
CA GLN A 33 10.55 -5.01 20.75
C GLN A 33 10.39 -4.16 19.48
N ALA A 34 9.66 -4.63 18.47
CA ALA A 34 9.50 -3.95 17.21
C ALA A 34 8.03 -3.95 16.76
N SER A 35 7.66 -2.91 16.05
CA SER A 35 6.39 -2.82 15.31
C SER A 35 6.63 -2.70 13.82
N ALA A 36 5.63 -3.08 13.04
CA ALA A 36 5.66 -2.97 11.59
C ALA A 36 4.47 -2.17 11.07
N LEU A 37 4.74 -1.19 10.22
CA LEU A 37 3.73 -0.46 9.45
C LEU A 37 3.73 -0.95 8.00
N HIS A 38 2.56 -1.34 7.51
CA HIS A 38 2.37 -1.71 6.11
C HIS A 38 1.33 -0.81 5.46
N PHE A 39 1.66 -0.31 4.26
CA PHE A 39 0.74 0.46 3.43
C PHE A 39 0.21 -0.41 2.29
N SER A 40 -1.07 -0.31 2.00
CA SER A 40 -1.70 -0.93 0.83
C SER A 40 -2.71 -0.01 0.16
N SER A 41 -3.13 -0.34 -1.06
CA SER A 41 -4.19 0.38 -1.74
C SER A 41 -5.12 -0.51 -2.55
N HIS A 42 -6.40 -0.12 -2.60
CA HIS A 42 -7.41 -0.76 -3.44
C HIS A 42 -7.20 -0.54 -4.95
N LEU A 43 -6.56 0.56 -5.35
CA LEU A 43 -6.29 0.90 -6.75
C LEU A 43 -4.85 0.57 -7.19
N ASP A 44 -4.11 -0.23 -6.42
CA ASP A 44 -2.77 -0.69 -6.79
C ASP A 44 -2.83 -1.92 -7.72
N PRO A 45 -2.51 -1.78 -9.03
CA PRO A 45 -2.52 -2.91 -9.95
C PRO A 45 -1.32 -3.85 -9.78
N GLN A 46 -0.22 -3.38 -9.15
CA GLN A 46 1.02 -4.12 -8.98
C GLN A 46 0.96 -4.98 -7.72
N THR A 47 0.59 -4.37 -6.59
CA THR A 47 0.47 -5.02 -5.28
C THR A 47 -0.94 -4.85 -4.70
N ARG A 48 -1.90 -5.59 -5.26
CA ARG A 48 -3.31 -5.55 -4.85
C ARG A 48 -3.49 -5.75 -3.34
N ASN A 49 -4.39 -4.99 -2.72
CA ASN A 49 -4.68 -5.01 -1.27
C ASN A 49 -4.87 -6.43 -0.68
N LYS A 50 -5.50 -7.37 -1.40
CA LYS A 50 -5.66 -8.76 -0.96
C LYS A 50 -4.35 -9.44 -0.52
N HIS A 51 -3.21 -9.04 -1.10
CA HIS A 51 -1.90 -9.56 -0.75
C HIS A 51 -1.38 -8.98 0.56
N ALA A 52 -1.66 -7.71 0.84
CA ALA A 52 -1.36 -7.06 2.11
C ALA A 52 -2.15 -7.70 3.27
N GLU A 53 -3.45 -7.95 3.06
CA GLU A 53 -4.28 -8.66 4.05
C GLU A 53 -3.79 -10.10 4.30
N HIS A 54 -3.37 -10.79 3.23
CA HIS A 54 -2.81 -12.13 3.35
C HIS A 54 -1.48 -12.12 4.11
N LEU A 55 -0.61 -11.15 3.81
CA LEU A 55 0.65 -10.95 4.51
C LEU A 55 0.41 -10.69 6.00
N LEU A 56 -0.50 -9.78 6.35
CA LEU A 56 -0.83 -9.47 7.74
C LEU A 56 -1.28 -10.71 8.52
N LYS A 57 -2.10 -11.58 7.91
CA LYS A 57 -2.54 -12.84 8.52
C LYS A 57 -1.44 -13.90 8.63
N ALA A 58 -0.43 -13.82 7.78
CA ALA A 58 0.66 -14.79 7.72
C ALA A 58 1.82 -14.44 8.65
N LEU A 59 1.96 -13.18 9.06
CA LEU A 59 3.02 -12.73 9.97
C LEU A 59 2.74 -13.17 11.41
N ASP A 60 3.82 -13.51 12.14
CA ASP A 60 3.76 -13.89 13.56
C ASP A 60 4.17 -12.68 14.42
N GLY A 61 3.22 -12.11 15.16
CA GLY A 61 3.44 -10.96 16.03
C GLY A 61 2.22 -10.05 16.13
N ASP A 62 2.08 -9.35 17.26
CA ASP A 62 0.88 -8.59 17.59
C ASP A 62 0.96 -7.11 17.17
N SER A 63 2.16 -6.61 16.88
CA SER A 63 2.41 -5.19 16.62
C SER A 63 2.59 -4.88 15.13
N ILE A 64 1.55 -5.18 14.35
CA ILE A 64 1.54 -4.92 12.90
C ILE A 64 0.31 -4.10 12.55
N GLU A 65 0.54 -2.96 11.92
CA GLU A 65 -0.50 -2.03 11.51
C GLU A 65 -0.57 -1.96 9.99
N LEU A 66 -1.79 -2.09 9.45
CA LEU A 66 -2.07 -1.99 8.03
C LEU A 66 -2.93 -0.76 7.77
N ILE A 67 -2.39 0.19 6.99
CA ILE A 67 -3.14 1.33 6.47
C ILE A 67 -3.50 1.06 5.02
N VAL A 68 -4.80 1.05 4.74
CA VAL A 68 -5.35 0.82 3.40
C VAL A 68 -5.85 2.14 2.83
N PHE A 69 -5.30 2.55 1.70
CA PHE A 69 -5.78 3.70 0.94
C PHE A 69 -6.82 3.27 -0.09
N ASP A 70 -7.96 3.95 -0.11
CA ASP A 70 -9.02 3.60 -1.07
C ASP A 70 -8.73 4.05 -2.50
N TYR A 71 -7.99 5.15 -2.66
CA TYR A 71 -7.89 5.86 -3.94
C TYR A 71 -6.46 6.29 -4.30
N THR A 72 -5.47 5.43 -4.08
CA THR A 72 -4.07 5.70 -4.47
C THR A 72 -3.55 4.64 -5.43
N THR A 73 -2.65 4.98 -6.33
CA THR A 73 -1.93 3.98 -7.12
C THR A 73 -0.80 3.35 -6.31
N HIS A 74 0.02 2.50 -6.95
CA HIS A 74 1.22 1.95 -6.34
C HIS A 74 2.11 3.05 -5.71
N SER A 75 2.74 2.73 -4.59
CA SER A 75 3.61 3.64 -3.80
C SER A 75 2.88 4.90 -3.30
N ALA A 76 1.82 4.71 -2.50
CA ALA A 76 1.07 5.81 -1.87
C ALA A 76 1.94 6.68 -0.94
N ASP A 77 2.97 6.08 -0.37
CA ASP A 77 3.98 6.67 0.49
C ASP A 77 4.95 7.61 -0.23
N LEU A 78 5.24 7.37 -1.50
CA LEU A 78 6.27 8.13 -2.24
C LEU A 78 5.75 8.90 -3.45
N LEU A 79 4.73 8.39 -4.14
CA LEU A 79 4.34 8.89 -5.46
C LEU A 79 2.94 9.50 -5.49
N THR A 80 2.05 9.10 -4.59
CA THR A 80 0.69 9.65 -4.59
C THR A 80 0.63 10.94 -3.79
N GLN A 81 0.54 12.06 -4.50
CA GLN A 81 0.46 13.39 -3.89
C GLN A 81 -0.81 13.52 -3.04
N LEU A 82 -0.66 14.14 -1.86
CA LEU A 82 -1.78 14.44 -0.98
C LEU A 82 -2.72 15.48 -1.62
N ALA A 83 -2.16 16.48 -2.30
CA ALA A 83 -2.90 17.47 -3.04
C ALA A 83 -2.40 17.53 -4.49
N ASN A 84 -3.32 17.48 -5.44
CA ASN A 84 -2.99 17.47 -6.87
C ASN A 84 -2.15 18.70 -7.25
N GLY A 85 -0.90 18.45 -7.66
CA GLY A 85 0.02 19.48 -8.15
C GLY A 85 0.72 20.29 -7.07
N ASP A 86 0.45 20.04 -5.78
CA ASP A 86 1.09 20.74 -4.67
C ASP A 86 2.06 19.80 -3.93
N LEU A 87 3.31 19.80 -4.38
CA LEU A 87 4.40 19.02 -3.78
C LEU A 87 4.74 19.45 -2.35
N SER A 88 4.35 20.65 -1.92
CA SER A 88 4.60 21.13 -0.56
C SER A 88 3.75 20.42 0.49
N LYS A 89 2.65 19.78 0.06
CA LYS A 89 1.75 19.00 0.90
C LYS A 89 2.18 17.55 1.10
N GLY A 90 3.25 17.12 0.44
CA GLY A 90 3.75 15.75 0.54
C GLY A 90 2.84 14.71 -0.14
N THR A 91 2.94 13.47 0.33
CA THR A 91 2.26 12.30 -0.22
C THR A 91 1.27 11.72 0.79
N CYS A 92 0.34 10.90 0.32
CA CYS A 92 -0.69 10.29 1.17
C CYS A 92 -0.13 9.43 2.32
N GLY A 93 1.09 8.88 2.17
CA GLY A 93 1.70 8.02 3.20
C GLY A 93 2.79 8.66 4.06
N VAL A 94 3.26 9.88 3.76
CA VAL A 94 4.34 10.53 4.55
C VAL A 94 3.89 10.86 5.97
N ASP A 95 2.70 11.42 6.14
CA ASP A 95 2.23 11.81 7.46
C ASP A 95 1.96 10.60 8.39
N PRO A 96 1.25 9.53 7.98
CA PRO A 96 1.09 8.36 8.83
C PRO A 96 2.42 7.66 9.13
N PHE A 97 3.35 7.65 8.17
CA PHE A 97 4.71 7.16 8.40
C PHE A 97 5.46 7.98 9.46
N ALA A 98 5.43 9.31 9.34
CA ALA A 98 6.07 10.20 10.31
C ALA A 98 5.44 10.07 11.70
N PHE A 99 4.13 9.91 11.78
CA PHE A 99 3.44 9.65 13.05
C PHE A 99 3.89 8.32 13.66
N PHE A 100 3.93 7.24 12.89
CA PHE A 100 4.37 5.93 13.38
C PHE A 100 5.80 5.97 13.93
N MET A 101 6.71 6.66 13.22
CA MET A 101 8.10 6.85 13.66
C MET A 101 8.21 7.74 14.90
N GLY A 102 7.38 8.78 15.01
CA GLY A 102 7.41 9.74 16.12
C GLY A 102 6.70 9.26 17.39
N ALA A 103 5.63 8.47 17.25
CA ALA A 103 4.85 7.93 18.36
C ALA A 103 5.50 6.71 19.02
N GLY A 104 6.56 6.15 18.42
CA GLY A 104 7.28 5.00 18.95
C GLY A 104 6.39 3.78 19.01
N ASP A 105 5.91 3.32 17.84
CA ASP A 105 5.35 1.99 17.61
C ASP A 105 3.82 1.80 17.74
N ALA A 106 3.03 2.88 17.80
CA ALA A 106 1.55 2.78 17.79
C ALA A 106 0.89 3.85 16.92
N TYR A 107 0.30 3.43 15.79
CA TYR A 107 -0.62 4.23 15.00
C TYR A 107 -2.04 4.03 15.53
N ASN A 108 -2.60 5.04 16.19
CA ASN A 108 -3.93 4.97 16.82
C ASN A 108 -5.12 5.00 15.84
N GLY A 109 -4.90 4.73 14.54
CA GLY A 109 -5.97 4.57 13.55
C GLY A 109 -6.66 5.86 13.12
N VAL A 110 -6.19 7.05 13.52
CA VAL A 110 -6.82 8.33 13.14
C VAL A 110 -6.07 8.98 11.97
N TYR A 111 -6.07 8.35 10.78
CA TYR A 111 -6.11 9.13 9.54
C TYR A 111 -7.43 8.87 8.83
N ASP A 112 -8.22 9.92 8.72
CA ASP A 112 -9.37 9.95 7.85
C ASP A 112 -8.91 10.27 6.42
N THR A 113 -8.78 9.24 5.58
CA THR A 113 -8.53 9.39 4.14
C THR A 113 -9.67 10.14 3.42
N ASN A 114 -10.84 10.33 4.06
CA ASN A 114 -11.94 11.13 3.52
C ASN A 114 -11.70 12.64 3.61
N LEU A 115 -10.69 13.10 4.36
CA LEU A 115 -10.33 14.53 4.41
C LEU A 115 -9.52 15.00 3.19
N VAL A 116 -9.20 14.11 2.25
CA VAL A 116 -8.32 14.40 1.10
C VAL A 116 -9.05 14.26 -0.26
N SER A 117 -10.39 14.35 -0.29
CA SER A 117 -11.13 14.49 -1.55
C SER A 117 -11.70 15.91 -1.71
N PRO A 118 -11.12 16.77 -2.57
CA PRO A 118 -11.73 18.05 -2.95
C PRO A 118 -13.08 17.90 -3.67
N GLN A 119 -13.41 16.70 -4.16
CA GLN A 119 -14.64 16.48 -4.94
C GLN A 119 -15.91 16.38 -4.07
N ARG A 120 -15.77 16.10 -2.76
CA ARG A 120 -16.94 16.01 -1.86
C ARG A 120 -17.31 17.32 -1.18
N GLN A 121 -16.42 18.31 -1.15
CA GLN A 121 -16.76 19.66 -0.65
C GLN A 121 -17.50 20.52 -1.69
N THR A 122 -17.18 20.37 -2.98
CA THR A 122 -17.83 21.14 -4.05
C THR A 122 -19.27 20.73 -4.33
N SER A 123 -19.64 19.47 -4.05
CA SER A 123 -21.00 18.97 -4.19
C SER A 123 -21.90 19.33 -3.00
N ARG A 124 -21.34 19.39 -1.78
CA ARG A 124 -22.09 19.80 -0.58
C ARG A 124 -22.37 21.31 -0.53
N MET A 125 -21.43 22.14 -0.98
CA MET A 125 -21.61 23.60 -1.07
C MET A 125 -22.64 24.04 -2.12
N ARG A 126 -22.99 23.19 -3.10
CA ARG A 126 -24.06 23.49 -4.07
C ARG A 126 -25.46 23.20 -3.53
N GLN A 127 -25.62 22.21 -2.64
CA GLN A 127 -26.94 21.87 -2.08
C GLN A 127 -27.37 22.80 -0.94
N GLU A 128 -26.42 23.48 -0.28
CA GLU A 128 -26.70 24.44 0.79
C GLU A 128 -26.92 25.88 0.27
N ALA A 129 -26.76 26.11 -1.04
CA ALA A 129 -26.99 27.41 -1.69
C ALA A 129 -28.34 27.51 -2.43
N GLU A 130 -29.14 26.44 -2.44
CA GLU A 130 -30.48 26.37 -3.07
C GLU A 130 -31.62 26.12 -2.04
N GLN A 131 -31.40 26.45 -0.77
CA GLN A 131 -32.44 26.54 0.28
C GLN A 131 -32.47 27.95 0.86
#